data_AF-A0A8S3YYI9-F1
#
_entry.id   AF-A0A8S3YYI9-F1
#
_cell.length_a   1.000
_cell.length_b   1.000
_cell.length_c   1.000
_cell.angle_alpha   90.00
_cell.angle_beta   90.00
_cell.angle_gamma   90.00
#
_symmetry.space_group_name_H-M   'P 1'
#
loop_
_entity.id
_entity.type
_entity.pdbx_description
1 polymer ?
#
loop_
_entity_poly.entity_id
_entity_poly.type
_entity_poly.pdbx_seq_one_letter_code
_entity_poly.pdbx_strand_id
1 'polypeptide(L)'
;GFGLTPDGALRTTIHCVVAIVHGADVLPFVENCFLRPVEKWNHNEQHQLIHVQSDLCLQMMATRALTLQSCQRDLMSQKWAFQSDGLLEPNNW
;
A
#
# COMPACT_ATOMS: atom_id res chain seq x y z
N GLY A 1 -4.06 11.99 -6.65
CA GLY A 1 -3.51 10.65 -6.89
C GLY A 1 -4.26 9.61 -6.06
N PHE A 2 -3.54 8.74 -5.34
CA PHE A 2 -4.10 7.76 -4.40
C PHE A 2 -4.38 8.39 -3.02
N GLY A 3 -5.51 8.04 -2.43
CA GLY A 3 -5.84 8.34 -1.04
C GLY A 3 -6.29 7.10 -0.30
N LEU A 4 -6.13 7.11 1.02
CA LEU A 4 -6.73 6.11 1.91
C LEU A 4 -8.06 6.64 2.43
N THR A 5 -9.14 5.93 2.11
CA THR A 5 -10.48 6.31 2.56
C THR A 5 -10.75 5.85 4.00
N PRO A 6 -11.76 6.41 4.69
CA PRO A 6 -12.11 6.00 6.06
C PRO A 6 -12.50 4.52 6.21
N ASP A 7 -13.00 3.89 5.14
CA ASP A 7 -13.32 2.46 5.09
C ASP A 7 -12.10 1.57 4.76
N GLY A 8 -10.93 2.17 4.58
CA GLY A 8 -9.65 1.50 4.39
C GLY A 8 -9.31 1.20 2.92
N ALA A 9 -10.00 1.78 1.94
CA ALA A 9 -9.65 1.59 0.54
C ALA A 9 -8.48 2.51 0.15
N LEU A 10 -7.37 1.92 -0.30
CA LEU A 10 -6.29 2.67 -0.94
C LEU A 10 -6.62 2.83 -2.43
N ARG A 11 -7.05 4.02 -2.86
CA ARG A 11 -7.62 4.19 -4.20
C ARG A 11 -7.49 5.60 -4.78
N THR A 12 -7.64 5.66 -6.10
CA THR A 12 -8.04 6.86 -6.84
C THR A 12 -9.55 6.88 -7.01
N THR A 13 -10.09 7.72 -7.89
CA THR A 13 -11.53 7.74 -8.23
C THR A 13 -12.03 6.40 -8.77
N ILE A 14 -11.24 5.70 -9.58
CA ILE A 14 -11.69 4.48 -10.29
C ILE A 14 -10.79 3.26 -10.05
N HIS A 15 -9.55 3.46 -9.59
CA HIS A 15 -8.61 2.37 -9.35
C HIS A 15 -8.35 2.16 -7.87
N CYS A 16 -8.33 0.91 -7.43
CA CYS A 16 -8.04 0.46 -6.09
C CYS A 16 -6.73 -0.33 -6.09
N VAL A 17 -5.96 -0.21 -5.01
CA VAL A 17 -4.77 -1.01 -4.79
C VAL A 17 -5.18 -2.30 -4.11
N VAL A 18 -4.80 -3.42 -4.71
CA VAL A 18 -5.06 -4.78 -4.25
C VAL A 18 -3.75 -5.55 -4.14
N ALA A 19 -3.70 -6.59 -3.33
CA ALA A 19 -2.61 -7.53 -3.27
C ALA A 19 -2.85 -8.67 -4.26
N ILE A 20 -1.80 -9.03 -5.00
CA ILE A 20 -1.76 -10.22 -5.85
C ILE A 20 -0.60 -11.10 -5.44
N VAL A 21 -0.79 -12.41 -5.54
CA VAL A 21 0.26 -13.40 -5.29
C VAL A 21 0.90 -13.77 -6.62
N HIS A 22 2.22 -13.63 -6.73
CA HIS A 22 2.99 -14.02 -7.90
C HIS A 22 4.15 -14.91 -7.48
N GLY A 23 3.98 -16.23 -7.63
CA GLY A 23 4.92 -17.21 -7.09
C GLY A 23 4.94 -17.15 -5.55
N ALA A 24 6.10 -16.87 -4.98
CA ALA A 24 6.27 -16.70 -3.52
C ALA A 24 6.08 -15.25 -3.06
N ASP A 25 5.94 -14.30 -3.99
CA ASP A 25 5.86 -12.88 -3.67
C ASP A 25 4.41 -12.41 -3.59
N VAL A 26 4.16 -11.44 -2.69
CA VAL A 26 2.93 -10.66 -2.66
C VAL A 26 3.24 -9.26 -3.16
N LEU A 27 2.50 -8.81 -4.17
CA LEU A 27 2.75 -7.56 -4.88
C LEU A 27 1.51 -6.67 -4.84
N PRO A 28 1.65 -5.35 -4.71
CA PRO A 28 0.54 -4.44 -4.90
C PRO A 28 0.25 -4.33 -6.41
N PHE A 29 -1.04 -4.28 -6.74
CA PHE A 29 -1.52 -4.14 -8.09
C PHE A 29 -2.64 -3.10 -8.14
N VAL A 30 -2.67 -2.31 -9.21
CA VAL A 30 -3.69 -1.28 -9.41
C VAL A 30 -4.76 -1.88 -10.32
N GLU A 31 -5.97 -2.02 -9.79
CA GLU A 31 -7.10 -2.59 -10.52
C GLU A 31 -8.30 -1.65 -10.48
N ASN A 32 -9.21 -1.77 -11.44
CA ASN A 32 -10.48 -1.07 -11.36
C ASN A 32 -11.29 -1.53 -10.12
N CYS A 33 -11.71 -0.58 -9.28
CA CYS A 33 -12.43 -0.84 -8.02
C CYS A 33 -13.74 -1.62 -8.18
N PHE A 34 -14.32 -1.68 -9.38
CA PHE A 34 -15.58 -2.35 -9.66
C PHE A 34 -15.42 -3.79 -10.17
N LEU A 35 -14.20 -4.21 -10.53
CA LEU A 35 -13.94 -5.55 -11.07
C LEU A 35 -13.73 -6.61 -9.99
N ARG A 36 -13.37 -6.20 -8.77
CA ARG A 36 -13.11 -7.09 -7.65
C ARG A 36 -13.46 -6.41 -6.33
N PRO A 37 -13.70 -7.20 -5.25
CA PRO A 37 -13.86 -6.64 -3.92
C PRO A 37 -12.69 -5.73 -3.55
N VAL A 38 -13.01 -4.57 -3.00
CA VAL A 38 -12.01 -3.60 -2.55
C VAL A 38 -11.30 -4.15 -1.32
N GLU A 39 -9.97 -4.25 -1.42
CA GLU A 39 -9.12 -4.69 -0.33
C GLU A 39 -8.82 -3.54 0.64
N LYS A 40 -8.51 -3.91 1.89
CA LYS A 40 -8.42 -2.95 2.99
C LYS A 40 -6.98 -2.73 3.37
N TRP A 41 -6.68 -1.48 3.64
CA TRP A 41 -5.38 -0.97 4.01
C TRP A 41 -5.51 -0.14 5.28
N ASN A 42 -4.48 -0.18 6.11
CA ASN A 42 -4.36 0.65 7.29
C ASN A 42 -3.07 1.48 7.20
N HIS A 43 -3.14 2.76 7.56
CA HIS A 43 -1.96 3.61 7.71
C HIS A 43 -1.75 3.89 9.19
N ASN A 44 -0.77 3.24 9.80
CA ASN A 44 -0.56 3.29 11.24
C ASN A 44 0.27 4.51 11.68
N GLU A 45 0.43 4.67 13.00
CA GLU A 45 1.25 5.74 13.61
C GLU A 45 2.74 5.65 13.27
N GLN A 46 3.21 4.49 12.80
CA GLN A 46 4.58 4.28 12.33
C GLN A 46 4.74 4.63 10.84
N HIS A 47 3.72 5.22 10.23
CA HIS A 47 3.68 5.58 8.81
C HIS A 47 3.76 4.38 7.87
N GLN A 48 3.33 3.20 8.29
CA GLN A 48 3.33 2.00 7.47
C GLN A 48 1.95 1.79 6.84
N LEU A 49 1.93 1.41 5.56
CA LEU A 49 0.73 0.96 4.87
C LEU A 49 0.63 -0.56 4.96
N ILE A 50 -0.33 -1.04 5.76
CA ILE A 50 -0.54 -2.44 6.07
C ILE A 50 -1.75 -2.95 5.29
N HIS A 51 -1.58 -4.00 4.52
CA HIS A 51 -2.68 -4.71 3.91
C HIS A 51 -3.37 -5.61 4.94
N VAL A 52 -4.63 -5.32 5.24
CA VAL A 52 -5.36 -5.87 6.40
C VAL A 52 -5.51 -7.39 6.33
N GLN A 53 -5.73 -7.96 5.14
CA GLN A 53 -6.00 -9.38 4.97
C GLN A 53 -4.75 -10.25 5.15
N SER A 54 -3.56 -9.72 4.81
CA SER A 54 -2.31 -10.47 4.88
C SER A 54 -1.40 -10.05 6.03
N ASP A 55 -1.71 -8.94 6.71
CA ASP A 55 -0.87 -8.32 7.74
C ASP A 55 0.56 -8.02 7.25
N LEU A 56 0.66 -7.61 5.96
CA LEU A 56 1.93 -7.29 5.32
C LEU A 56 2.00 -5.79 5.03
N CYS A 57 3.19 -5.23 5.15
CA CYS A 57 3.49 -3.83 4.89
C CYS A 57 3.93 -3.62 3.45
N LEU A 58 3.43 -2.57 2.81
CA LEU A 58 3.94 -2.09 1.54
C LEU A 58 5.40 -1.66 1.70
N GLN A 59 6.28 -2.17 0.85
CA GLN A 59 7.71 -1.92 0.89
C GLN A 59 8.23 -1.55 -0.50
N MET A 60 9.08 -0.52 -0.56
CA MET A 60 9.88 -0.20 -1.74
C MET A 60 11.21 -0.96 -1.71
N MET A 61 11.43 -1.83 -2.69
CA MET A 61 12.68 -2.56 -2.86
C MET A 61 13.77 -1.66 -3.44
N ALA A 62 15.04 -2.06 -3.30
CA ALA A 62 16.18 -1.35 -3.91
C ALA A 62 16.06 -1.21 -5.44
N THR A 63 15.36 -2.15 -6.09
CA THR A 63 15.02 -2.11 -7.53
C THR A 63 13.90 -1.13 -7.88
N ARG A 64 13.37 -0.37 -6.91
CA ARG A 64 12.17 0.48 -7.00
C ARG A 64 10.88 -0.29 -7.29
N ALA A 65 10.90 -1.62 -7.24
CA ALA A 65 9.69 -2.42 -7.24
C ALA A 65 8.98 -2.32 -5.89
N LEU A 66 7.64 -2.36 -5.91
CA LEU A 66 6.83 -2.45 -4.70
C LEU A 66 6.48 -3.91 -4.41
N THR A 67 6.51 -4.29 -3.13
CA THR A 67 6.13 -5.62 -2.64
C THR A 67 5.45 -5.48 -1.28
N LEU A 68 4.74 -6.51 -0.84
CA LEU A 68 4.22 -6.63 0.52
C LEU A 68 5.13 -7.58 1.30
N GLN A 69 5.68 -7.11 2.42
CA GLN A 69 6.63 -7.84 3.27
C GLN A 69 6.18 -7.81 4.73
N SER A 70 6.77 -8.65 5.58
CA SER A 70 6.52 -8.56 7.01
C SER A 70 6.85 -7.16 7.53
N CYS A 71 5.96 -6.62 8.35
CA CYS A 71 6.11 -5.27 8.88
C CYS A 71 7.33 -5.14 9.79
N GLN A 72 8.22 -4.20 9.47
CA GLN A 72 9.42 -3.88 10.22
C GLN A 72 9.39 -2.40 10.61
N ARG A 73 9.25 -2.14 11.91
CA ARG A 73 9.02 -0.79 12.46
C ARG A 73 10.08 0.23 12.04
N ASP A 74 11.34 -0.19 12.00
CA ASP A 74 12.48 0.71 11.77
C ASP A 74 12.87 0.79 10.29
N LEU A 75 12.20 0.04 9.40
CA LEU A 75 12.58 -0.03 8.00
C LEU A 75 12.02 1.15 7.21
N MET A 76 12.90 2.06 6.79
CA MET A 76 12.52 3.27 6.05
C MET A 76 11.79 2.98 4.74
N SER A 77 12.12 1.88 4.06
CA SER A 77 11.44 1.50 2.81
C SER A 77 9.98 1.04 2.99
N GLN A 78 9.51 0.92 4.23
CA GLN A 78 8.10 0.64 4.57
C GLN A 78 7.36 1.87 5.10
N LYS A 79 7.98 3.05 5.11
CA LYS A 79 7.35 4.29 5.56
C LYS A 79 6.78 5.07 4.40
N TRP A 80 5.56 5.55 4.54
CA TRP A 80 4.78 6.19 3.50
C TRP A 80 4.13 7.47 4.02
N ALA A 81 3.97 8.45 3.13
CA ALA A 81 3.24 9.67 3.43
C ALA A 81 2.25 9.97 2.31
N PHE A 82 1.05 10.42 2.70
CA PHE A 82 0.08 11.00 1.78
C PHE A 82 0.33 12.50 1.69
N GLN A 83 0.66 12.97 0.50
CA GLN A 83 0.77 14.38 0.22
C GLN A 83 -0.62 15.02 0.05
N SER A 84 -0.70 16.34 0.19
CA SER A 84 -1.95 17.11 0.09
C SER A 84 -2.62 17.04 -1.29
N ASP A 85 -1.87 16.69 -2.33
CA ASP A 85 -2.38 16.44 -3.69
C ASP A 85 -2.83 14.98 -3.91
N GLY A 86 -2.80 14.17 -2.85
CA GLY A 86 -3.09 12.75 -2.86
C GLY A 86 -2.05 11.95 -3.62
N LEU A 87 -0.79 12.36 -3.68
CA LEU A 87 0.31 11.45 -4.02
C LEU A 87 0.66 10.60 -2.79
N LEU A 88 0.91 9.32 -3.02
CA LEU A 88 1.49 8.41 -2.03
C LEU A 88 2.97 8.28 -2.34
N GLU A 89 3.82 8.69 -1.40
CA GLU A 89 5.28 8.67 -1.59
C GLU A 89 6.00 7.94 -0.46
N PRO A 90 7.18 7.36 -0.74
CA PRO A 90 8.09 6.90 0.29
C PRO A 90 8.45 8.06 1.22
N ASN A 91 8.42 7.80 2.53
CA ASN A 91 8.71 8.82 3.51
C ASN A 91 10.23 8.99 3.66
N ASN A 92 10.80 10.04 3.04
CA ASN A 92 12.25 10.25 2.91
C ASN A 92 12.87 11.11 4.03
N TRP A 93 12.47 10.89 5.30
CA TRP A 93 12.98 11.68 6.43
C TRP A 93 14.33 11.13 6.94
#